data_AF-A0A0K8MIT1-F1
#
_entry.id   AF-A0A0K8MIT1-F1
#
_cell.length_a   1.000
_cell.length_b   1.000
_cell.length_c   1.000
_cell.angle_alpha   90.00
_cell.angle_beta   90.00
_cell.angle_gamma   90.00
#
_symmetry.space_group_name_H-M   'P 1'
#
loop_
_entity.id
_entity.type
_entity.pdbx_description
1 polymer ?
#
loop_
_entity_poly.entity_id
_entity_poly.type
_entity_poly.pdbx_seq_one_letter_code
_entity_poly.pdbx_strand_id
1 'polypeptide(L)' 'MTTFEMSQIVGRQVSYADFDQKAGLVSVIGNYYHYALSDGAVIRPEEKYQVSAVAGNVLTITPL' A
#
# COMPACT_ATOMS: atom_id res chain seq x y z
N MET A 1 15.17 -3.75 -10.24
CA MET A 1 13.85 -3.11 -10.40
C MET A 1 13.98 -1.65 -10.02
N THR A 2 13.42 -0.79 -10.86
CA THR A 2 13.81 0.59 -11.10
C THR A 2 13.30 1.56 -10.03
N THR A 3 14.17 2.43 -9.53
CA THR A 3 13.92 3.47 -8.52
C THR A 3 12.81 4.46 -8.92
N PHE A 4 12.53 4.59 -10.22
CA PHE A 4 11.55 5.55 -10.77
C PHE A 4 10.09 5.11 -10.56
N GLU A 5 9.77 3.84 -10.77
CA GLU A 5 8.39 3.35 -10.52
C GLU A 5 8.06 3.43 -9.03
N MET A 6 9.03 3.14 -8.17
CA MET A 6 8.89 3.24 -6.71
C MET A 6 8.65 4.67 -6.24
N SER A 7 9.26 5.67 -6.89
CA SER A 7 9.05 7.09 -6.53
C SER A 7 7.68 7.61 -6.93
N GLN A 8 7.00 6.97 -7.90
CA GLN A 8 5.62 7.30 -8.29
C GLN A 8 4.56 6.67 -7.38
N ILE A 9 4.96 5.69 -6.56
CA ILE A 9 4.09 4.92 -5.68
C ILE A 9 4.01 5.56 -4.28
N VAL A 10 5.13 6.03 -3.73
CA VAL A 10 5.13 6.75 -2.44
C VAL A 10 4.25 7.99 -2.52
N GLY A 11 3.39 8.20 -1.53
CA GLY A 11 2.43 9.30 -1.48
C GLY A 11 1.08 9.00 -2.12
N ARG A 12 0.93 7.87 -2.84
CA ARG A 12 -0.36 7.45 -3.40
C ARG A 12 -1.32 7.06 -2.28
N GLN A 13 -2.56 7.48 -2.44
CA GLN A 13 -3.65 7.04 -1.59
C GLN A 13 -4.24 5.73 -2.11
N VAL A 14 -4.60 4.86 -1.17
CA VAL A 14 -5.33 3.62 -1.42
C VAL A 14 -6.50 3.54 -0.44
N SER A 15 -7.54 2.85 -0.85
CA SER A 15 -8.77 2.64 -0.09
C SER A 15 -8.89 1.19 0.35
N TYR A 16 -9.83 0.90 1.25
CA TYR A 16 -10.15 -0.48 1.65
C TYR A 16 -10.34 -1.44 0.47
N ALA A 17 -10.97 -0.98 -0.61
CA ALA A 17 -11.27 -1.80 -1.79
C ALA A 17 -10.03 -2.23 -2.58
N ASP A 18 -8.91 -1.53 -2.40
CA ASP A 18 -7.65 -1.83 -3.07
C ASP A 18 -6.88 -2.96 -2.38
N PHE A 19 -7.26 -3.35 -1.16
CA PHE A 19 -6.61 -4.41 -0.40
C PHE A 19 -7.25 -5.77 -0.65
N ASP A 20 -6.42 -6.73 -1.05
CA ASP A 20 -6.71 -8.15 -0.90
C ASP A 20 -6.06 -8.66 0.39
N GLN A 21 -6.81 -8.56 1.49
CA GLN A 21 -6.34 -8.98 2.82
C GLN A 21 -6.11 -10.49 2.92
N LYS A 22 -6.73 -11.30 2.05
CA LYS A 22 -6.52 -12.75 2.03
C LYS A 22 -5.19 -13.11 1.39
N ALA A 23 -4.83 -12.40 0.32
CA ALA A 23 -3.55 -12.58 -0.37
C ALA A 23 -2.40 -11.77 0.28
N GLY A 24 -2.72 -10.81 1.14
CA GLY A 24 -1.73 -9.86 1.70
C GLY A 24 -1.21 -8.90 0.64
N LEU A 25 -2.07 -8.51 -0.31
CA LEU A 25 -1.73 -7.66 -1.45
C LEU A 25 -2.54 -6.37 -1.45
N VAL A 26 -1.98 -5.34 -2.08
CA VAL A 26 -2.65 -4.05 -2.35
C VAL A 26 -2.46 -3.67 -3.80
N SER A 27 -3.53 -3.19 -4.43
CA SER A 27 -3.54 -2.69 -5.80
C SER A 27 -3.11 -1.22 -5.82
N VAL A 28 -2.04 -0.93 -6.56
CA VAL A 28 -1.54 0.44 -6.76
C VAL A 28 -1.15 0.61 -8.22
N ILE A 29 -1.78 1.57 -8.89
CA ILE A 29 -1.52 1.90 -10.31
C ILE A 29 -1.64 0.64 -11.20
N GLY A 30 -2.69 -0.16 -10.98
CA GLY A 30 -2.97 -1.37 -11.76
C GLY A 30 -2.01 -2.54 -11.53
N ASN A 31 -1.14 -2.47 -10.52
CA ASN A 31 -0.23 -3.55 -10.13
C ASN A 31 -0.51 -3.99 -8.69
N TYR A 32 -0.23 -5.26 -8.38
CA TYR A 32 -0.36 -5.80 -7.04
C TYR A 32 0.99 -5.87 -6.34
N TYR A 33 1.03 -5.37 -5.11
CA TYR A 33 2.21 -5.39 -4.25
C TYR A 33 1.87 -6.02 -2.91
N HIS A 34 2.86 -6.60 -2.25
CA HIS A 34 2.71 -6.94 -0.83
C HIS A 34 2.62 -5.65 -0.02
N TYR A 35 1.90 -5.69 1.10
CA TYR A 35 1.87 -4.54 2.00
C TYR A 35 2.23 -4.92 3.43
N ALA A 36 2.80 -3.95 4.13
CA ALA A 36 2.94 -3.94 5.57
C ALA A 36 2.22 -2.70 6.10
N LEU A 37 1.36 -2.88 7.10
CA LEU A 37 0.73 -1.77 7.79
C LEU A 37 1.72 -1.21 8.81
N SER A 38 1.69 0.11 9.01
CA SER A 38 2.35 0.73 10.16
C SER A 38 1.85 0.11 11.46
N ASP A 39 2.73 -0.02 12.46
CA ASP A 39 2.53 -0.85 13.64
C ASP A 39 1.16 -0.64 14.32
N GLY A 40 0.46 -1.74 14.60
CA GLY A 40 -0.88 -1.74 15.21
C GLY A 40 -2.05 -1.28 14.33
N ALA A 41 -1.83 -0.90 13.07
CA ALA A 41 -2.92 -0.50 12.18
C ALA A 41 -3.72 -1.70 11.66
N VAL A 42 -5.03 -1.49 11.53
CA VAL A 42 -5.99 -2.47 10.97
C VAL A 42 -6.66 -1.84 9.75
N ILE A 43 -6.85 -2.60 8.69
CA ILE A 43 -7.55 -2.11 7.50
C ILE A 43 -9.06 -2.02 7.78
N ARG A 44 -9.62 -0.81 7.64
CA ARG A 44 -11.02 -0.48 7.91
C ARG A 44 -11.72 0.09 6.67
N PRO A 45 -13.00 -0.22 6.43
CA PRO A 45 -13.72 0.21 5.24
C PRO A 45 -13.80 1.72 5.01
N GLU A 46 -13.89 2.50 6.08
CA GLU A 46 -14.10 3.95 6.00
C GLU A 46 -12.80 4.75 6.07
N GLU A 47 -11.67 4.07 6.25
CA GLU A 47 -10.37 4.69 6.45
C GLU A 47 -9.63 4.76 5.12
N LYS A 48 -8.93 5.89 4.90
CA LYS A 48 -8.03 6.06 3.77
C LYS A 48 -6.62 5.74 4.20
N TYR A 49 -5.83 5.28 3.25
CA TYR A 49 -4.47 4.89 3.49
C TYR A 49 -3.55 5.58 2.48
N GLN A 50 -2.29 5.70 2.83
CA GLN A 50 -1.25 6.21 1.96
C GLN A 50 -0.06 5.27 1.97
N VAL A 51 0.56 5.11 0.79
CA VAL A 51 1.87 4.46 0.69
C VAL A 51 2.93 5.40 1.25
N SER A 52 3.56 5.02 2.35
CA SER A 52 4.58 5.84 3.03
C SER A 52 6.00 5.46 2.64
N ALA A 53 6.24 4.20 2.27
CA ALA A 53 7.55 3.74 1.83
C ALA A 53 7.43 2.52 0.89
N VAL A 54 8.52 2.25 0.17
CA VAL A 54 8.66 1.07 -0.70
C VAL A 54 9.98 0.38 -0.38
N ALA A 55 9.92 -0.92 -0.12
CA ALA A 55 11.08 -1.77 0.10
C ALA A 55 10.96 -3.04 -0.77
N GLY A 56 11.54 -3.00 -1.98
CA GLY A 56 11.41 -4.09 -2.94
C GLY A 56 9.97 -4.23 -3.43
N ASN A 57 9.33 -5.38 -3.21
CA ASN A 57 7.93 -5.61 -3.60
C ASN A 57 6.92 -5.35 -2.46
N VAL A 58 7.39 -4.81 -1.33
CA VAL A 58 6.56 -4.51 -0.15
C VAL A 58 6.35 -3.01 -0.05
N LEU A 59 5.09 -2.60 0.06
CA LEU A 59 4.67 -1.23 0.33
C LEU A 59 4.38 -1.07 1.82
N THR A 60 4.97 -0.06 2.45
CA THR A 60 4.53 0.35 3.78
C THR A 60 3.34 1.26 3.64
N ILE A 61 2.26 0.94 4.34
CA ILE A 61 0.98 1.62 4.28
C ILE A 61 0.67 2.23 5.64
N THR A 62 0.29 3.50 5.66
CA THR A 62 -0.14 4.23 6.86
C THR A 62 -1.58 4.73 6.69
N PRO A 63 -2.43 4.66 7.74
CA PRO A 63 -3.71 5.35 7.72
C PRO A 63 -3.52 6.87 7.61
N LEU A 64 -4.50 7.54 7.02
CA LEU A 64 -4.57 9.00 6.86
C LEU A 64 -5.53 9.65 7.85
#